data_AF-A0A2G2WEX7-F1
#
_entry.id   AF-A0A2G2WEX7-F1
#
_cell.length_a   1.000
_cell.length_b   1.000
_cell.length_c   1.000
_cell.angle_alpha   90.00
_cell.angle_beta   90.00
_cell.angle_gamma   90.00
#
_symmetry.space_group_name_H-M   'P 1'
#
loop_
_entity.id
_entity.type
_entity.pdbx_description
1 polymer ?
#
loop_
_entity_poly.entity_id
_entity_poly.type
_entity_poly.pdbx_seq_one_letter_code
_entity_poly.pdbx_strand_id
1 'polypeptide(L)'
;MPVLGNLYDATVETIARPLAYSLKKGGASYPKFRQTIVKMGQRYHDAPVGEEKAIETAANDLSHCVMLCAAWAAVYYEMDRYFDRRMQRALAVNQELKQLHQKALRIFEEKDQVYDKVMQEIFSPALSGGNASQTADGAKD
;
A
#
# COMPACT_ATOMS: atom_id res chain seq x y z
N MET A 1 -13.64 27.13 5.87
CA MET A 1 -14.32 26.00 5.19
C MET A 1 -15.69 25.72 5.86
N PRO A 2 -16.65 26.64 5.85
CA PRO A 2 -17.92 26.47 6.59
C PRO A 2 -18.86 25.41 5.98
N VAL A 3 -18.78 25.17 4.66
CA VAL A 3 -19.68 24.26 3.95
C VAL A 3 -19.52 22.80 4.40
N LEU A 4 -18.28 22.36 4.62
CA LEU A 4 -18.00 20.98 5.00
C LEU A 4 -18.45 20.66 6.44
N GLY A 5 -18.24 21.60 7.37
CA GLY A 5 -18.72 21.50 8.74
C GLY A 5 -20.24 21.44 8.81
N ASN A 6 -20.92 22.33 8.09
CA ASN A 6 -22.38 22.34 8.04
C ASN A 6 -22.96 21.04 7.45
N LEU A 7 -22.31 20.46 6.44
CA LEU A 7 -22.73 19.17 5.87
C LEU A 7 -22.54 18.02 6.87
N TYR A 8 -21.44 18.02 7.60
CA TYR A 8 -21.19 17.05 8.66
C TYR A 8 -22.25 17.13 9.75
N ASP A 9 -22.47 18.32 10.31
CA ASP A 9 -23.46 18.55 11.36
C ASP A 9 -24.87 18.14 10.92
N ALA A 10 -25.27 18.50 9.70
CA ALA A 10 -26.57 18.10 9.14
C ALA A 10 -26.70 16.58 8.98
N THR A 11 -25.62 15.89 8.60
CA THR A 11 -25.63 14.43 8.46
C THR A 11 -25.74 13.75 9.81
N VAL A 12 -24.97 14.21 10.80
CA VAL A 12 -25.04 13.73 12.17
C VAL A 12 -26.45 13.94 12.72
N GLU A 13 -27.02 15.12 12.56
CA GLU A 13 -28.37 15.42 13.03
C GLU A 13 -29.43 14.53 12.36
N THR A 14 -29.27 14.25 11.06
CA THR A 14 -30.15 13.35 10.30
C THR A 14 -30.15 11.92 10.87
N ILE A 15 -29.00 11.43 11.35
CA ILE A 15 -28.87 10.10 11.97
C ILE A 15 -29.31 10.14 13.45
N ALA A 16 -28.98 11.22 14.17
CA ALA A 16 -29.21 11.37 15.59
C ALA A 16 -30.71 11.48 15.93
N ARG A 17 -31.51 12.17 15.11
CA ARG A 17 -32.96 12.32 15.35
C ARG A 17 -33.72 10.99 15.43
N PRO A 18 -33.68 10.08 14.43
CA PRO A 18 -34.37 8.79 14.51
C PRO A 18 -33.79 7.91 15.61
N LEU A 19 -32.50 8.04 15.91
CA LEU A 19 -31.85 7.34 17.00
C LEU A 19 -32.36 7.82 18.36
N ALA A 20 -32.43 9.13 18.60
CA ALA A 20 -32.96 9.71 19.84
C ALA A 20 -34.41 9.29 20.07
N TYR A 21 -35.23 9.33 19.02
CA TYR A 21 -36.60 8.84 19.08
C TYR A 21 -36.66 7.35 19.46
N SER A 22 -35.80 6.52 18.86
CA SER A 22 -35.74 5.08 19.14
C SER A 22 -35.26 4.79 20.56
N LEU A 23 -34.27 5.53 21.06
CA LEU A 23 -33.77 5.44 22.43
C LEU A 23 -34.83 5.86 23.44
N LYS A 24 -35.56 6.95 23.17
CA LYS A 24 -36.69 7.41 23.99
C LYS A 24 -37.80 6.35 24.04
N LYS A 25 -38.20 5.81 22.88
CA LYS A 25 -39.22 4.77 22.77
C LYS A 25 -38.82 3.48 23.48
N GLY A 26 -37.59 2.99 23.26
CA GLY A 26 -37.07 1.79 23.93
C GLY A 26 -36.90 1.99 25.44
N GLY A 27 -36.45 3.17 25.87
CA GLY A 27 -36.33 3.55 27.27
C GLY A 27 -37.67 3.58 28.01
N ALA A 28 -38.76 3.95 27.33
CA ALA A 28 -40.11 3.93 27.92
C ALA A 28 -40.55 2.52 28.33
N SER A 29 -40.11 1.49 27.60
CA SER A 29 -40.44 0.09 27.90
C SER A 29 -39.49 -0.56 28.93
N TYR A 30 -38.26 -0.06 29.06
CA TYR A 30 -37.21 -0.68 29.88
C TYR A 30 -36.51 0.33 30.81
N PRO A 31 -36.86 0.39 32.11
CA PRO A 31 -36.33 1.39 33.04
C PRO A 31 -34.82 1.35 33.23
N LYS A 32 -34.21 0.16 33.28
CA LYS A 32 -32.76 -0.01 33.40
C LYS A 32 -32.03 0.52 32.15
N PHE A 33 -32.59 0.26 30.97
CA PHE A 33 -32.05 0.76 29.71
C PHE A 33 -32.12 2.29 29.62
N ARG A 34 -33.27 2.87 30.03
CA ARG A 34 -33.45 4.32 30.13
C ARG A 34 -32.38 4.97 31.00
N GLN A 35 -32.13 4.44 32.19
CA GLN A 35 -31.07 4.95 33.07
C GLN A 35 -29.68 4.90 32.42
N THR A 36 -29.36 3.84 31.68
CA THR A 36 -28.07 3.72 30.98
C THR A 36 -27.91 4.82 29.92
N ILE A 37 -28.92 5.04 29.08
CA ILE A 37 -28.89 6.09 28.04
C ILE A 37 -28.74 7.47 28.68
N VAL A 38 -29.53 7.73 29.73
CA VAL A 38 -29.49 9.02 30.44
C VAL A 38 -28.12 9.23 31.07
N LYS A 39 -27.57 8.23 31.77
CA LYS A 39 -26.21 8.32 32.34
C LYS A 39 -25.16 8.57 31.26
N MET A 40 -25.30 7.98 30.08
CA MET A 40 -24.41 8.23 28.96
C MET A 40 -24.49 9.69 28.50
N GLY A 41 -25.70 10.23 28.30
CA GLY A 41 -25.90 11.63 27.91
C GLY A 41 -25.46 12.64 28.96
N GLN A 42 -25.70 12.35 30.24
CA GLN A 42 -25.31 13.22 31.36
C GLN A 42 -23.80 13.41 31.48
N ARG A 43 -22.99 12.43 31.06
CA ARG A 43 -21.52 12.53 31.08
C ARG A 43 -20.95 13.67 30.25
N TYR A 44 -21.73 14.18 29.30
CA TYR A 44 -21.32 15.26 28.39
C TYR A 44 -21.69 16.65 28.90
N HIS A 45 -22.31 16.77 30.07
CA HIS A 45 -22.68 18.04 30.68
C HIS A 45 -22.05 18.16 32.07
N ASP A 46 -21.53 19.34 32.40
CA ASP A 46 -20.94 19.61 33.72
C ASP A 46 -21.99 19.72 34.83
N ALA A 47 -23.23 20.03 34.45
CA ALA A 47 -24.38 20.10 35.35
C ALA A 47 -25.48 19.12 34.89
N PRO A 48 -26.28 18.56 35.82
CA PRO A 48 -27.37 17.67 35.48
C PRO A 48 -28.35 18.35 34.52
N VAL A 49 -28.58 17.73 33.37
CA VAL A 49 -29.58 18.21 32.39
C VAL A 49 -30.89 17.44 32.51
N GLY A 50 -31.96 17.98 31.92
CA GLY A 50 -33.22 17.25 31.79
C GLY A 50 -33.02 15.92 31.05
N GLU A 51 -33.83 14.93 31.41
CA GLU A 51 -33.68 13.56 30.91
C GLU A 51 -33.78 13.46 29.37
N GLU A 52 -34.69 14.23 28.78
CA GLU A 52 -34.87 14.32 27.33
C GLU A 52 -33.60 14.82 26.64
N LYS A 53 -33.03 15.92 27.14
CA LYS A 53 -31.78 16.50 26.63
C LYS A 53 -30.60 15.54 26.80
N ALA A 54 -30.55 14.78 27.88
CA ALA A 54 -29.54 13.73 28.06
C ALA A 54 -29.69 12.64 26.99
N ILE A 55 -30.90 12.16 26.73
CA ILE A 55 -31.16 11.13 25.71
C ILE A 55 -30.78 11.64 24.31
N GLU A 56 -31.13 12.88 23.97
CA GLU A 56 -30.72 13.52 22.71
C GLU A 56 -29.20 13.63 22.60
N THR A 57 -28.52 14.04 23.67
CA THR A 57 -27.05 14.15 23.71
C THR A 57 -26.41 12.77 23.52
N ALA A 58 -26.93 11.73 24.16
CA ALA A 58 -26.44 10.36 24.00
C ALA A 58 -26.62 9.85 22.56
N ALA A 59 -27.76 10.15 21.93
CA ALA A 59 -28.01 9.79 20.53
C ALA A 59 -27.06 10.53 19.57
N ASN A 60 -26.87 11.82 19.81
CA ASN A 60 -25.96 12.64 19.02
C ASN A 60 -24.52 12.12 19.12
N ASP A 61 -24.05 11.84 20.32
CA ASP A 61 -22.71 11.28 20.56
C ASP A 61 -22.52 9.91 19.90
N LEU A 62 -23.51 9.02 20.00
CA LEU A 62 -23.45 7.72 19.33
C LEU A 62 -23.37 7.88 17.80
N SER A 63 -24.07 8.87 17.25
CA SER A 63 -24.04 9.17 15.82
C SER A 63 -22.65 9.66 15.37
N HIS A 64 -22.00 10.52 16.17
CA HIS A 64 -20.63 10.93 15.92
C HIS A 64 -19.67 9.72 15.95
N CYS A 65 -19.80 8.84 16.94
CA CYS A 65 -18.96 7.64 17.04
C CYS A 65 -19.08 6.74 15.81
N VAL A 66 -20.31 6.49 15.33
CA VAL A 66 -20.55 5.69 14.13
C VAL A 66 -19.90 6.33 12.90
N MET A 67 -20.03 7.65 12.74
CA MET A 67 -19.43 8.38 11.62
C MET A 67 -17.91 8.35 11.67
N LEU A 68 -17.31 8.49 12.85
CA LEU A 68 -15.86 8.38 13.04
C LEU A 68 -15.35 6.97 12.71
N CYS A 69 -16.06 5.93 13.15
CA CYS A 69 -15.75 4.54 12.81
C CYS A 69 -15.85 4.28 11.30
N ALA A 70 -16.90 4.78 10.64
CA ALA A 70 -17.08 4.65 9.20
C ALA A 70 -15.96 5.37 8.41
N ALA A 71 -15.59 6.58 8.84
CA ALA A 71 -14.48 7.32 8.26
C ALA A 71 -13.15 6.58 8.44
N TRP A 72 -12.88 6.04 9.63
CA TRP A 72 -11.67 5.26 9.89
C TRP A 72 -11.61 3.98 9.05
N ALA A 73 -12.74 3.27 8.91
CA ALA A 73 -12.84 2.09 8.06
C ALA A 73 -12.57 2.41 6.59
N ALA A 74 -13.05 3.56 6.09
CA ALA A 74 -12.78 4.00 4.72
C ALA A 74 -11.29 4.27 4.49
N VAL A 75 -10.63 4.98 5.42
CA VAL A 75 -9.19 5.24 5.37
C VAL A 75 -8.40 3.94 5.42
N TYR A 76 -8.76 3.04 6.33
CA TYR A 76 -8.11 1.74 6.46
C TYR A 76 -8.23 0.93 5.16
N TYR A 77 -9.42 0.90 4.55
CA TYR A 77 -9.65 0.22 3.28
C TYR A 77 -8.80 0.79 2.15
N GLU A 78 -8.69 2.11 2.03
CA GLU A 78 -7.82 2.72 1.01
C GLU A 78 -6.34 2.42 1.24
N MET A 79 -5.91 2.39 2.51
CA MET A 79 -4.55 2.06 2.91
C MET A 79 -4.20 0.61 2.54
N ASP A 80 -5.07 -0.33 2.89
CA ASP A 80 -4.91 -1.75 2.54
C ASP A 80 -4.82 -1.93 1.02
N ARG A 81 -5.74 -1.29 0.28
CA ARG A 81 -5.75 -1.27 -1.19
C ARG A 81 -4.51 -0.59 -1.79
N TYR A 82 -3.90 0.37 -1.10
CA TYR A 82 -2.64 1.00 -1.52
C TYR A 82 -1.46 0.05 -1.33
N PHE A 83 -1.36 -0.60 -0.16
CA PHE A 83 -0.28 -1.52 0.15
C PHE A 83 -0.28 -2.74 -0.78
N ASP A 84 -1.44 -3.33 -1.06
CA ASP A 84 -1.56 -4.45 -2.00
C ASP A 84 -1.05 -4.09 -3.40
N ARG A 85 -1.49 -2.94 -3.91
CA ARG A 85 -1.03 -2.45 -5.23
C ARG A 85 0.46 -2.15 -5.23
N ARG A 86 1.00 -1.63 -4.13
CA ARG A 86 2.44 -1.38 -3.98
C ARG A 86 3.24 -2.68 -3.95
N MET A 87 2.74 -3.70 -3.25
CA MET A 87 3.35 -5.03 -3.18
C MET A 87 3.38 -5.69 -4.56
N GLN A 88 2.26 -5.68 -5.29
CA GLN A 88 2.19 -6.25 -6.64
C GLN A 88 3.18 -5.58 -7.61
N ARG A 89 3.29 -4.24 -7.57
CA ARG A 89 4.28 -3.51 -8.37
C ARG A 89 5.71 -3.88 -7.99
N ALA A 90 6.01 -4.01 -6.70
CA ALA A 90 7.34 -4.42 -6.24
C ALA A 90 7.68 -5.85 -6.71
N LEU A 91 6.72 -6.78 -6.69
CA LEU A 91 6.90 -8.13 -7.22
C LEU A 91 7.16 -8.12 -8.73
N ALA A 92 6.41 -7.34 -9.51
CA ALA A 92 6.61 -7.21 -10.95
C ALA A 92 8.00 -6.65 -11.30
N VAL A 93 8.40 -5.55 -10.64
CA VAL A 93 9.74 -4.95 -10.83
C VAL A 93 10.85 -5.93 -10.48
N ASN A 94 10.70 -6.71 -9.40
CA ASN A 94 11.69 -7.73 -9.03
C ASN A 94 11.78 -8.86 -10.06
N GLN A 95 10.69 -9.23 -10.73
CA GLN A 95 10.71 -10.20 -11.82
C GLN A 95 11.41 -9.64 -13.06
N GLU A 96 11.12 -8.40 -13.44
CA GLU A 96 11.79 -7.72 -14.55
C GLU A 96 13.30 -7.60 -14.32
N LEU A 97 13.72 -7.23 -13.10
CA LEU A 97 15.13 -7.18 -12.70
C LEU A 97 15.83 -8.53 -12.87
N LYS A 98 15.18 -9.64 -12.48
CA LYS A 98 15.73 -11.00 -12.69
C LYS A 98 15.92 -11.31 -14.16
N GLN A 99 14.97 -10.92 -15.02
CA GLN A 99 15.09 -11.13 -16.47
C GLN A 99 16.21 -10.27 -17.07
N LEU A 100 16.34 -9.00 -16.67
CA LEU A 100 17.42 -8.13 -17.12
C LEU A 100 18.78 -8.65 -16.70
N HIS A 101 18.90 -9.13 -15.46
CA HIS A 101 20.13 -9.73 -14.96
C HIS A 101 20.53 -10.96 -15.78
N GLN A 102 19.58 -11.86 -16.08
CA GLN A 102 19.84 -13.02 -16.95
C GLN A 102 20.25 -12.62 -18.38
N LYS A 103 19.62 -11.58 -18.95
CA LYS A 103 20.01 -11.05 -20.27
C LYS A 103 21.43 -10.48 -20.25
N ALA A 104 21.79 -9.73 -19.20
CA ALA A 104 23.13 -9.19 -19.04
C ALA A 104 24.19 -10.30 -19.00
N LEU A 105 23.95 -11.38 -18.24
CA LEU A 105 24.86 -12.53 -18.16
C LEU A 105 25.07 -13.19 -19.54
N ARG A 106 24.00 -13.41 -20.32
CA ARG A 106 24.12 -13.96 -21.68
C ARG A 106 24.96 -13.08 -22.60
N ILE A 107 24.78 -11.76 -22.52
CA ILE A 107 25.58 -10.82 -23.32
C ILE A 107 27.06 -10.91 -22.93
N PHE A 108 27.39 -11.07 -21.64
CA PHE A 108 28.78 -11.28 -21.21
C PHE A 108 29.36 -12.59 -21.75
N GLU A 109 28.61 -13.70 -21.67
CA GLU A 109 29.05 -14.97 -22.25
C GLU A 109 29.26 -14.89 -23.77
N GLU A 110 28.34 -14.23 -24.49
CA GLU A 110 28.48 -14.00 -25.94
C GLU A 110 29.72 -13.14 -26.26
N LYS A 111 30.02 -12.14 -25.42
CA LYS A 111 31.23 -11.31 -25.56
C LYS A 111 32.50 -12.16 -25.40
N ASP A 112 32.57 -12.98 -24.36
CA ASP A 112 33.72 -13.84 -24.11
C ASP A 112 33.92 -14.87 -25.24
N GLN A 113 32.84 -15.51 -25.71
CA GLN A 113 32.91 -16.42 -26.85
C GLN A 113 33.42 -15.75 -28.14
N VAL A 114 33.06 -14.49 -28.37
CA VAL A 114 33.56 -13.74 -29.52
C VAL A 114 35.04 -13.41 -29.35
N TYR A 115 35.49 -13.00 -28.17
CA TYR A 115 36.92 -12.77 -27.89
C TYR A 115 37.75 -14.03 -28.09
N ASP A 116 37.27 -15.19 -27.62
CA ASP A 116 37.96 -16.47 -27.80
C ASP A 116 38.11 -16.84 -29.27
N LYS A 117 37.03 -16.69 -30.07
CA LYS A 117 37.06 -16.92 -31.52
C LYS A 117 38.05 -15.99 -32.23
N VAL A 118 38.04 -14.70 -31.90
CA VAL A 118 38.96 -13.71 -32.49
C VAL A 118 40.40 -14.00 -32.08
N MET A 119 40.65 -14.35 -30.82
CA MET A 119 41.99 -14.75 -30.36
C MET A 119 42.49 -16.01 -31.07
N GLN A 120 41.62 -16.99 -31.30
CA GLN A 120 41.94 -18.19 -32.07
C GLN A 120 42.29 -17.83 -33.52
N GLU A 121 41.52 -16.97 -34.18
CA GLU A 121 41.80 -16.52 -35.55
C GLU A 121 43.11 -15.71 -35.66
N ILE A 122 43.48 -14.93 -34.64
CA ILE A 122 44.74 -14.16 -34.63
C ILE A 122 45.95 -15.06 -34.32
N PHE A 123 45.83 -16.06 -33.45
CA PHE A 123 46.91 -16.99 -33.11
C PHE A 123 47.13 -18.11 -34.15
N SER A 124 46.13 -18.43 -34.97
CA SER A 124 46.22 -19.45 -36.02
C SER A 124 47.26 -19.14 -37.12
N PRO A 125 47.35 -17.91 -37.68
CA PRO A 125 48.41 -17.59 -38.65
C PRO A 125 49.78 -17.35 -38.00
N ALA A 126 49.85 -17.07 -36.70
CA ALA A 126 51.12 -16.79 -36.01
C ALA A 126 52.02 -18.04 -35.84
N LEU A 127 51.45 -19.25 -35.85
CA LEU A 127 52.21 -20.51 -35.79
C LEU A 127 52.67 -21.04 -37.16
N SER A 128 52.22 -20.45 -38.26
CA SER A 128 52.65 -20.87 -39.62
C SER A 128 53.74 -19.98 -40.23
N GLY A 129 54.08 -18.85 -39.61
CA GLY A 129 55.09 -17.91 -40.13
C GLY A 129 56.51 -18.08 -39.58
N GLY A 130 56.74 -19.04 -38.67
CA GLY A 130 58.01 -19.19 -37.95
C GLY A 130 58.86 -20.38 -38.42
N ASN A 131 59.15 -20.52 -39.71
CA ASN A 131 60.19 -21.46 -40.18
C ASN A 131 60.78 -21.13 -41.57
N ALA A 132 60.94 -19.84 -41.88
CA ALA A 132 61.60 -19.40 -43.11
C ALA A 132 62.76 -18.45 -42.82
N SER A 133 63.70 -18.86 -41.96
CA SER A 133 64.98 -18.15 -41.76
C SER A 133 65.99 -19.05 -41.03
N GLN A 134 66.57 -20.04 -41.72
CA GLN A 134 67.94 -20.48 -41.41
C GLN A 134 68.59 -21.18 -42.62
N THR A 135 69.46 -20.40 -43.26
CA THR A 135 70.75 -20.81 -43.83
C THR A 135 70.75 -21.83 -44.97
N ALA A 136 70.77 -21.29 -46.19
CA ALA A 136 71.69 -21.78 -47.20
C ALA A 136 73.13 -21.59 -46.71
N ASP A 137 73.92 -22.66 -46.60
CA ASP A 137 75.38 -22.63 -46.81
C ASP A 137 75.96 -24.05 -46.98
N GLY A 138 76.92 -24.20 -47.91
CA GLY A 138 77.81 -25.37 -48.11
C GLY A 138 77.33 -26.44 -49.10
N ALA A 139 77.70 -26.39 -50.39
CA ALA A 139 78.94 -26.91 -51.03
C ALA A 139 78.61 -28.20 -51.84
N LYS A 140 78.65 -28.18 -53.20
CA LYS A 140 79.80 -28.63 -54.05
C LYS A 140 80.46 -29.89 -53.45
N ASP A 141 80.35 -31.08 -54.04
CA ASP A 141 80.61 -31.52 -55.43
C ASP A 141 79.71 -32.72 -55.81
#